data_AF-A0A943K4I1-F1
#
_entry.id   AF-A0A943K4I1-F1
#
_cell.length_a   1.000
_cell.length_b   1.000
_cell.length_c   1.000
_cell.angle_alpha   90.00
_cell.angle_beta   90.00
_cell.angle_gamma   90.00
#
_symmetry.space_group_name_H-M   'P 1'
#
loop_
_entity.id
_entity.type
_entity.pdbx_description
1 polymer ?
#
loop_
_entity_poly.entity_id
_entity_poly.type
_entity_poly.pdbx_seq_one_letter_code
_entity_poly.pdbx_strand_id
1 'polypeptide(L)'
;MPKQAQELIEWNKPLTADLHRLKINDMMKDLLAGKTAYCLRHTFATICQQYVRPDIVDIWMGDSPQRLVGKVYTHFSDDFMKKQMDLVIFPTPTKK
;
A
#
# COMPACT_ATOMS: atom_id res chain seq x y z
N MET A 1 -6.00 -5.76 -0.60
CA MET A 1 -4.57 -6.06 -0.37
C MET A 1 -4.08 -6.89 -1.55
N PRO A 2 -2.92 -6.58 -2.19
CA PRO A 2 -2.45 -7.26 -3.40
C PRO A 2 -2.35 -8.78 -3.24
N LYS A 3 -2.83 -9.57 -4.22
CA LYS A 3 -2.85 -11.05 -4.12
C LYS A 3 -1.48 -11.64 -3.78
N GLN A 4 -0.42 -11.07 -4.36
CA GLN A 4 0.97 -11.49 -4.18
C GLN A 4 1.45 -11.44 -2.72
N ALA A 5 0.92 -10.53 -1.90
CA ALA A 5 1.34 -10.39 -0.51
C ALA A 5 0.41 -11.13 0.46
N GLN A 6 -0.74 -11.65 0.01
CA GLN A 6 -1.65 -12.41 0.87
C GLN A 6 -1.01 -13.72 1.32
N GLU A 7 -0.15 -14.31 0.48
CA GLU A 7 0.61 -15.52 0.74
C GLU A 7 1.77 -15.31 1.73
N LEU A 8 2.19 -14.07 1.96
CA LEU A 8 3.33 -13.73 2.82
C LEU A 8 2.93 -13.48 4.28
N ILE A 9 1.63 -13.43 4.58
CA ILE A 9 1.10 -13.07 5.90
C ILE A 9 0.36 -14.27 6.47
N GLU A 10 0.80 -14.75 7.64
CA GLU A 10 0.10 -15.77 8.40
C GLU A 10 -1.06 -15.16 9.20
N TRP A 11 -2.24 -15.04 8.56
CA TRP A 11 -3.43 -14.39 9.15
C TRP A 11 -3.97 -15.06 10.42
N ASN A 12 -3.63 -16.33 10.65
CA ASN A 12 -4.09 -17.08 11.81
C ASN A 12 -3.23 -16.83 13.07
N LYS A 13 -2.15 -16.06 12.95
CA LYS A 13 -1.28 -15.72 14.08
C LYS A 13 -1.31 -14.22 14.35
N PRO A 14 -1.21 -13.80 15.62
CA PRO A 14 -1.06 -12.39 15.94
C PRO A 14 0.25 -11.86 15.33
N LEU A 15 0.20 -10.63 14.81
CA LEU A 15 1.39 -9.92 14.33
C LEU A 15 2.27 -9.54 15.53
N THR A 16 3.35 -10.27 15.78
CA THR A 16 4.23 -10.08 16.95
C THR A 16 5.48 -9.24 16.65
N ALA A 17 5.45 -8.37 15.64
CA ALA A 17 6.61 -7.54 15.31
C ALA A 17 6.85 -6.47 16.38
N ASP A 18 8.12 -6.23 16.73
CA ASP A 18 8.52 -5.07 17.54
C ASP A 18 8.42 -3.81 16.66
N LEU A 19 7.23 -3.19 16.69
CA LEU A 19 6.83 -2.10 15.80
C LEU A 19 7.42 -0.74 16.19
N HIS A 20 8.50 -0.69 16.96
CA HIS A 20 9.12 0.58 17.32
C HIS A 20 9.61 1.32 16.08
N ARG A 21 9.11 2.56 15.88
CA ARG A 21 9.30 3.36 14.65
C ARG A 21 10.75 3.45 14.17
N LEU A 22 11.70 3.63 15.10
CA LEU A 22 13.12 3.72 14.77
C LEU A 22 13.66 2.40 14.23
N LYS A 23 13.32 1.27 14.88
CA LYS A 23 13.73 -0.06 14.45
C LYS A 23 13.18 -0.40 13.07
N ILE A 24 11.91 -0.06 12.80
CA ILE A 24 11.32 -0.25 11.47
C ILE A 24 12.08 0.58 10.42
N ASN A 25 12.38 1.84 10.70
CA ASN A 25 13.09 2.69 9.74
C ASN A 25 14.51 2.19 9.47
N ASP A 26 15.21 1.71 10.48
CA ASP A 26 16.56 1.18 10.31
C ASP A 26 16.53 -0.13 9.53
N MET A 27 15.64 -1.08 9.89
CA MET A 27 15.41 -2.30 9.11
C MET A 27 15.05 -1.99 7.64
N MET A 28 14.17 -1.01 7.40
CA MET A 28 13.78 -0.62 6.05
C MET A 28 14.94 -0.01 5.26
N LYS A 29 15.79 0.81 5.90
CA LYS A 29 17.00 1.32 5.25
C LYS A 29 17.94 0.20 4.87
N ASP A 30 18.15 -0.78 5.75
CA ASP A 30 19.01 -1.92 5.47
C ASP A 30 18.47 -2.74 4.28
N LEU A 31 17.16 -3.02 4.27
CA LEU A 31 16.50 -3.79 3.21
C LEU A 31 16.41 -3.04 1.87
N LEU A 32 16.30 -1.71 1.90
CA LEU A 32 16.04 -0.87 0.72
C LEU A 32 17.25 -0.03 0.30
N ALA A 33 18.47 -0.46 0.66
CA ALA A 33 19.72 0.22 0.30
C ALA A 33 19.72 1.72 0.66
N GLY A 34 19.35 2.02 1.91
CA GLY A 34 19.32 3.37 2.48
C GLY A 34 18.01 4.14 2.27
N LYS A 35 17.02 3.57 1.58
CA LYS A 35 15.70 4.21 1.39
C LYS A 35 14.77 3.95 2.58
N THR A 36 13.84 4.86 2.80
CA THR A 36 12.86 4.75 3.89
C THR A 36 11.57 4.08 3.42
N ALA A 37 10.74 3.62 4.36
CA ALA A 37 9.40 3.09 4.08
C ALA A 37 8.52 4.10 3.31
N TYR A 38 8.81 5.39 3.41
CA TYR A 38 8.10 6.43 2.66
C TYR A 38 8.32 6.31 1.14
N CYS A 39 9.50 5.84 0.70
CA CYS A 39 9.74 5.55 -0.71
C CYS A 39 8.86 4.40 -1.23
N LEU A 40 8.56 3.40 -0.39
CA LEU A 40 7.64 2.32 -0.74
C LEU A 40 6.22 2.85 -0.90
N ARG A 41 5.76 3.73 0.01
CA ARG A 41 4.46 4.41 -0.08
C ARG A 41 4.33 5.19 -1.39
N HIS A 42 5.35 5.93 -1.80
CA HIS A 42 5.36 6.61 -3.09
C HIS A 42 5.31 5.65 -4.28
N THR A 43 6.13 4.60 -4.25
CA THR A 43 6.18 3.60 -5.32
C THR A 43 4.82 2.92 -5.49
N PHE A 44 4.17 2.57 -4.37
CA PHE A 44 2.81 2.04 -4.36
C PHE A 44 1.82 2.99 -5.04
N ALA A 45 1.79 4.27 -4.64
CA ALA A 45 0.88 5.25 -5.24
C ALA A 45 1.12 5.43 -6.74
N THR A 46 2.39 5.55 -7.16
CA THR A 46 2.77 5.71 -8.57
C THR A 46 2.40 4.50 -9.43
N ILE A 47 2.51 3.29 -8.90
CA ILE A 47 2.08 2.07 -9.63
C ILE A 47 0.55 2.03 -9.70
N CYS A 48 -0.15 2.22 -8.57
CA CYS A 48 -1.60 2.16 -8.55
C CYS A 48 -2.28 3.20 -9.47
N GLN A 49 -1.75 4.41 -9.56
CA GLN A 49 -2.28 5.47 -10.44
C GLN A 49 -2.20 5.14 -11.94
N GLN A 50 -1.39 4.15 -12.35
CA GLN A 50 -1.35 3.70 -13.74
C GLN A 50 -2.56 2.83 -14.13
N TYR A 51 -3.25 2.25 -13.14
CA TYR A 51 -4.35 1.30 -13.36
C TYR A 51 -5.67 1.76 -12.76
N VAL A 52 -5.61 2.56 -11.71
CA VAL A 52 -6.75 2.93 -10.87
C VAL A 52 -6.87 4.44 -10.82
N ARG A 53 -8.10 4.94 -10.74
CA ARG A 53 -8.37 6.37 -10.65
C ARG A 53 -7.66 7.01 -9.44
N PRO A 54 -7.13 8.24 -9.58
CA PRO A 54 -6.39 8.91 -8.50
C PRO A 54 -7.17 9.04 -7.19
N ASP A 55 -8.50 9.25 -7.24
CA ASP A 55 -9.32 9.41 -6.04
C ASP A 55 -9.39 8.14 -5.18
N ILE A 56 -9.33 6.96 -5.80
CA ILE A 56 -9.31 5.67 -5.09
C ILE A 56 -7.93 5.45 -4.45
N VAL A 57 -6.86 5.83 -5.16
CA VAL A 57 -5.49 5.74 -4.64
C VAL A 57 -5.30 6.70 -3.46
N ASP A 58 -5.82 7.92 -3.54
CA ASP A 58 -5.78 8.89 -2.44
C ASP A 58 -6.49 8.36 -1.19
N ILE A 59 -7.63 7.66 -1.36
CA ILE A 59 -8.32 6.96 -0.27
C ILE A 59 -7.44 5.87 0.33
N TRP A 60 -6.78 5.04 -0.47
CA TRP A 60 -5.85 4.00 0.04
C TRP A 60 -4.66 4.58 0.80
N MET A 61 -4.19 5.75 0.39
CA MET A 61 -3.06 6.43 1.02
C MET A 61 -3.45 7.12 2.34
N GLY A 62 -4.75 7.38 2.55
CA GLY A 62 -5.22 8.18 3.67
C GLY A 62 -4.68 9.60 3.63
N ASP A 63 -4.43 10.14 2.43
CA ASP A 63 -3.96 11.51 2.26
C ASP A 63 -5.07 12.52 2.64
N SER A 64 -4.64 13.66 3.19
CA SER A 64 -5.50 14.61 3.91
C SER A 64 -6.62 15.22 3.04
N PRO A 65 -7.80 15.54 3.61
CA PRO A 65 -9.01 15.83 2.85
C PRO A 65 -9.03 17.18 2.14
N GLN A 66 -7.96 17.98 2.14
CA GLN A 66 -8.00 19.31 1.50
C GLN A 66 -8.06 19.25 -0.03
N ARG A 67 -7.59 18.15 -0.65
CA ARG A 67 -7.84 17.85 -2.08
C ARG A 67 -9.14 17.06 -2.30
N LEU A 68 -9.67 16.40 -1.27
CA LEU A 68 -10.99 15.79 -1.29
C LEU A 68 -12.08 16.86 -1.12
N VAL A 69 -12.47 17.48 -2.22
CA VAL A 69 -13.84 18.01 -2.37
C VAL A 69 -14.88 16.87 -2.17
N GLY A 70 -14.42 15.60 -2.19
CA GLY A 70 -15.19 14.39 -1.88
C GLY A 70 -15.36 14.06 -0.39
N LYS A 71 -15.24 15.02 0.54
CA LYS A 71 -15.45 14.78 1.98
C LYS A 71 -16.91 14.42 2.36
N VAL A 72 -17.80 14.08 1.42
CA VAL A 72 -19.24 13.99 1.73
C VAL A 72 -19.97 12.70 1.34
N TYR A 73 -19.66 11.90 0.29
CA TYR A 73 -20.58 10.78 -0.04
C TYR A 73 -20.03 9.48 -0.68
N THR A 74 -18.75 9.35 -0.99
CA THR A 74 -18.26 8.12 -1.67
C THR A 74 -17.66 7.12 -0.69
N HIS A 75 -18.53 6.41 0.03
CA HIS A 75 -18.17 5.13 0.64
C HIS A 75 -18.24 4.04 -0.44
N PHE A 76 -17.08 3.64 -0.97
CA PHE A 76 -17.03 2.45 -1.80
C PHE A 76 -17.14 1.20 -0.92
N SER A 77 -17.85 0.18 -1.40
CA SER A 77 -17.88 -1.10 -0.71
C SER A 77 -16.49 -1.75 -0.73
N ASP A 78 -16.23 -2.60 0.26
CA ASP A 78 -14.97 -3.37 0.32
C ASP A 78 -14.77 -4.20 -0.94
N ASP A 79 -15.84 -4.75 -1.51
CA ASP A 79 -15.80 -5.53 -2.75
C ASP A 79 -15.38 -4.69 -3.95
N PHE A 80 -15.86 -3.44 -4.04
CA PHE A 80 -15.40 -2.52 -5.06
C PHE A 80 -13.91 -2.23 -4.88
N MET A 81 -13.48 -1.89 -3.66
CA MET A 81 -12.07 -1.59 -3.37
C MET A 81 -11.15 -2.78 -3.68
N LYS A 82 -11.57 -4.00 -3.36
CA LYS A 82 -10.85 -5.23 -3.72
C LYS A 82 -10.74 -5.40 -5.23
N LYS A 83 -11.85 -5.21 -5.97
CA LYS A 83 -11.84 -5.29 -7.44
C LYS A 83 -10.89 -4.27 -8.08
N GLN A 84 -10.78 -3.06 -7.52
CA GLN A 84 -9.84 -2.05 -8.01
C GLN A 84 -8.38 -2.45 -7.77
N MET A 85 -8.08 -3.02 -6.60
CA MET A 85 -6.75 -3.54 -6.30
C MET A 85 -6.36 -4.70 -7.23
N ASP A 86 -7.32 -5.53 -7.63
CA ASP A 86 -7.11 -6.65 -8.58
C ASP A 86 -6.69 -6.20 -9.98
N LEU A 87 -6.90 -4.92 -10.34
CA LEU A 87 -6.45 -4.34 -11.60
C LEU A 87 -4.96 -3.99 -11.58
N VAL A 88 -4.36 -3.85 -10.39
CA VAL A 88 -2.99 -3.36 -10.23
C VAL A 88 -2.01 -4.51 -10.41
N ILE A 89 -1.11 -4.37 -11.39
CA ILE A 89 -0.05 -5.34 -11.64
C ILE A 89 1.26 -4.80 -11.06
N PHE A 90 1.72 -5.42 -9.97
CA PHE A 90 3.02 -5.09 -9.37
C PHE A 90 4.15 -5.85 -10.09
N PRO A 91 5.27 -5.18 -10.41
CA PRO A 91 6.43 -5.85 -10.98
C PRO A 91 6.94 -6.91 -10.00
N THR A 92 6.96 -8.16 -10.43
CA THR A 92 7.49 -9.26 -9.62
C THR A 92 9.00 -9.33 -9.86
N PRO A 93 9.85 -9.35 -8.81
CA PRO A 93 11.27 -9.55 -9.02
C PRO A 93 11.49 -10.93 -9.64
N THR A 94 11.98 -10.97 -10.87
CA THR A 94 12.49 -12.21 -11.46
C THR A 94 13.74 -12.60 -10.69
N LYS A 95 13.73 -13.78 -10.06
CA LYS A 95 14.95 -14.38 -9.50
C LYS A 95 15.93 -14.54 -10.67
N LYS A 96 17.00 -13.74 -10.67
CA LYS A 96 18.19 -14.03 -11.47
C LYS A 96 19.02 -15.10 -10.78
#